data_AF-A0A8B8N2X9-F1
#
_entry.id   AF-A0A8B8N2X9-F1
#
_cell.length_a   1.000
_cell.length_b   1.000
_cell.length_c   1.000
_cell.angle_alpha   90.00
_cell.angle_beta   90.00
_cell.angle_gamma   90.00
#
_symmetry.space_group_name_H-M   'P 1'
#
loop_
_entity.id
_entity.type
_entity.pdbx_description
1 polymer ?
#
loop_
_entity_poly.entity_id
_entity_poly.type
_entity_poly.pdbx_seq_one_letter_code
_entity_poly.pdbx_strand_id
1 'polypeptide(L)'
;MLLGRNVKDAATASSQAKLGTYTLLQFGDDASIGGPPGALIRTTPLIPNVTQYAVRVMGISVCAKRLHINPEVFRMRSDHTGGFVFDTGLPYTILVHTTYTAVRAELVQYFTDMYGLHPRPPQPGSLTCAMTCHMVIMDFHL
;
A
#
# COMPACT_ATOMS: atom_id res chain seq x y z
N MET A 1 65.92 14.57 21.44
CA MET A 1 66.45 13.51 20.56
C MET A 1 66.24 12.18 21.27
N LEU A 2 65.19 11.42 20.90
CA LEU A 2 65.07 9.95 20.94
C LEU A 2 63.63 9.54 20.58
N LEU A 3 63.55 8.46 19.82
CA LEU A 3 62.48 8.00 18.95
C LEU A 3 61.28 7.32 19.66
N GLY A 4 60.09 7.50 19.06
CA GLY A 4 59.20 6.46 18.51
C GLY A 4 58.77 5.24 19.34
N ARG A 5 57.45 5.00 19.37
CA ARG A 5 56.82 3.67 19.20
C ARG A 5 55.37 3.82 18.72
N ASN A 6 55.10 3.24 17.56
CA ASN A 6 53.79 2.94 16.99
C ASN A 6 53.09 1.92 17.88
N VAL A 7 51.82 2.15 18.22
CA VAL A 7 50.90 1.08 18.62
C VAL A 7 49.84 1.00 17.52
N LYS A 8 50.10 0.09 16.58
CA LYS A 8 49.05 -0.55 15.80
C LYS A 8 48.23 -1.42 16.75
N ASP A 9 46.99 -1.69 16.33
CA ASP A 9 46.08 -2.70 16.88
C ASP A 9 45.09 -2.19 17.94
N ALA A 10 44.09 -1.44 17.46
CA ALA A 10 42.74 -1.61 17.97
C ALA A 10 41.84 -1.94 16.77
N ALA A 11 41.83 -3.22 16.41
CA ALA A 11 40.76 -3.80 15.62
C ALA A 11 39.47 -3.69 16.44
N THR A 12 38.72 -2.60 16.28
CA THR A 12 37.31 -2.59 16.70
C THR A 12 36.51 -3.12 15.53
N ALA A 13 36.23 -4.42 15.62
CA ALA A 13 35.37 -5.18 14.75
C ALA A 13 34.18 -4.32 14.29
N SER A 14 34.06 -4.14 12.98
CA SER A 14 32.79 -3.81 12.37
C SER A 14 31.80 -4.85 12.88
N SER A 15 30.86 -4.44 13.74
CA SER A 15 29.67 -5.23 13.90
C SER A 15 29.04 -5.28 12.51
N GLN A 16 29.16 -6.44 11.85
CA GLN A 16 28.31 -6.75 10.73
C GLN A 16 26.92 -6.82 11.31
N ALA A 17 26.27 -5.66 11.39
CA ALA A 17 24.86 -5.56 11.64
C ALA A 17 24.24 -6.38 10.51
N LYS A 18 23.74 -7.56 10.88
CA LYS A 18 22.83 -8.35 10.05
C LYS A 18 21.81 -7.35 9.52
N LEU A 19 21.86 -7.09 8.21
CA LEU A 19 21.02 -6.08 7.56
C LEU A 19 19.59 -6.59 7.65
N GLY A 20 18.92 -6.30 8.76
CA GLY A 20 17.49 -6.49 8.89
C GLY A 20 16.83 -5.62 7.82
N THR A 21 15.85 -6.18 7.11
CA THR A 21 14.98 -5.38 6.25
C THR A 21 14.08 -4.56 7.17
N TYR A 22 14.52 -3.37 7.53
CA TYR A 22 13.72 -2.43 8.32
C TYR A 22 12.86 -1.60 7.37
N THR A 23 11.56 -1.52 7.64
CA THR A 23 10.68 -0.51 7.05
C THR A 23 10.97 0.82 7.73
N LEU A 24 11.35 1.84 6.95
CA LEU A 24 11.83 3.12 7.45
C LEU A 24 10.72 4.18 7.43
N LEU A 25 10.54 4.91 8.53
CA LEU A 25 9.73 6.13 8.62
C LEU A 25 10.67 7.30 8.92
N GLN A 26 10.74 8.27 8.03
CA GLN A 26 11.56 9.47 8.19
C GLN A 26 10.66 10.69 8.37
N PHE A 27 11.10 11.62 9.21
CA PHE A 27 10.44 12.91 9.45
C PHE A 27 11.46 14.02 9.24
N GLY A 28 10.99 15.18 8.80
CA GLY A 28 11.83 16.34 8.55
C GLY A 28 12.06 16.60 7.07
N ASP A 29 12.67 17.74 6.78
CA ASP A 29 12.95 18.18 5.41
C ASP A 29 14.07 17.35 4.73
N ASP A 30 14.82 16.58 5.52
CA ASP A 30 15.82 15.61 5.09
C ASP A 30 15.24 14.22 4.80
N ALA A 31 13.92 14.03 5.00
CA ALA A 31 13.23 12.80 4.61
C ALA A 31 13.34 12.60 3.10
N SER A 32 13.92 11.48 2.70
CA SER A 32 14.13 11.16 1.30
C SER A 32 13.23 10.00 0.90
N ILE A 33 12.37 10.22 -0.09
CA ILE A 33 11.64 9.12 -0.72
C ILE A 33 12.52 8.59 -1.84
N GLY A 34 12.96 7.34 -1.71
CA GLY A 34 13.79 6.65 -2.69
C GLY A 34 13.36 5.20 -2.84
N GLY A 35 13.37 4.71 -4.07
CA GLY A 35 13.37 3.27 -4.35
C GLY A 35 14.78 2.83 -4.79
N PRO A 36 14.93 1.58 -5.27
CA PRO A 36 16.13 1.17 -5.98
C PRO A 36 16.49 2.18 -7.10
N PRO A 37 17.77 2.30 -7.50
CA PRO A 37 18.17 3.17 -8.60
C PRO A 37 17.28 2.97 -9.83
N GLY A 38 16.65 4.05 -10.32
CA GLY A 38 15.73 4.03 -11.46
C GLY A 38 14.25 3.83 -11.11
N ALA A 39 13.88 3.72 -9.83
CA ALA A 39 12.47 3.68 -9.43
C ALA A 39 11.77 5.02 -9.73
N LEU A 40 10.69 4.97 -10.52
CA LEU A 40 9.84 6.12 -10.78
C LEU A 40 8.89 6.37 -9.60
N ILE A 41 9.06 7.50 -8.92
CA ILE A 41 8.13 7.93 -7.87
C ILE A 41 6.99 8.70 -8.52
N ARG A 42 5.75 8.26 -8.26
CA ARG A 42 4.54 8.97 -8.64
C ARG A 42 3.94 9.63 -7.40
N THR A 43 3.44 10.84 -7.55
CA THR A 43 2.84 11.62 -6.47
C THR A 43 1.41 12.01 -6.82
N THR A 44 0.60 12.22 -5.79
CA THR A 44 -0.75 12.78 -5.91
C THR A 44 -0.95 13.81 -4.81
N PRO A 45 -1.64 14.93 -5.08
CA PRO A 45 -1.93 15.91 -4.03
C PRO A 45 -2.83 15.33 -2.94
N LEU A 46 -2.50 15.62 -1.69
CA LEU A 46 -3.42 15.40 -0.57
C LEU A 46 -4.60 16.37 -0.68
N ILE A 47 -5.78 15.92 -0.22
CA ILE A 47 -6.93 16.79 -0.06
C ILE A 47 -6.62 17.77 1.09
N PRO A 48 -6.75 19.10 0.89
CA PRO A 48 -6.48 20.07 1.94
C PRO A 48 -7.60 20.09 2.99
N ASN A 49 -7.31 20.62 4.18
CA ASN A 49 -8.26 20.86 5.26
C ASN A 49 -8.98 19.59 5.78
N VAL A 50 -8.33 18.43 5.68
CA VAL A 50 -8.75 17.19 6.35
C VAL A 50 -7.63 16.69 7.25
N THR A 51 -7.98 16.04 8.36
CA THR A 51 -7.02 15.47 9.31
C THR A 51 -6.41 14.16 8.83
N GLN A 52 -7.00 13.55 7.80
CA GLN A 52 -6.61 12.25 7.26
C GLN A 52 -5.69 12.43 6.05
N TYR A 53 -4.84 11.43 5.76
CA TYR A 53 -4.10 11.34 4.51
C TYR A 53 -5.05 10.94 3.36
N ALA A 54 -5.91 11.86 2.94
CA ALA A 54 -6.91 11.64 1.92
C ALA A 54 -6.42 12.08 0.54
N VAL A 55 -6.81 11.33 -0.50
CA VAL A 55 -6.45 11.60 -1.89
C VAL A 55 -7.67 11.53 -2.80
N ARG A 56 -7.56 12.14 -3.97
CA ARG A 56 -8.55 11.99 -5.04
C ARG A 56 -8.29 10.68 -5.79
N VAL A 57 -9.30 9.83 -5.86
CA VAL A 57 -9.29 8.60 -6.68
C VAL A 57 -10.39 8.72 -7.73
N MET A 58 -10.05 8.48 -8.99
CA MET A 58 -11.02 8.54 -10.09
C MET A 58 -11.66 7.18 -10.37
N GLY A 59 -10.99 6.09 -10.00
CA GLY A 59 -11.51 4.74 -10.12
C GLY A 59 -10.43 3.68 -10.00
N ILE A 60 -10.86 2.43 -10.20
CA ILE A 60 -10.06 1.23 -9.97
C ILE A 60 -9.98 0.44 -11.28
N SER A 61 -8.78 -0.04 -11.59
CA SER A 61 -8.57 -1.01 -12.67
C SER A 61 -8.02 -2.32 -12.12
N VAL A 62 -8.37 -3.42 -12.77
CA VAL A 62 -7.81 -4.76 -12.54
C VAL A 62 -7.25 -5.24 -13.86
N CYS A 63 -5.96 -5.62 -13.91
CA CYS A 63 -5.31 -6.07 -15.16
C CYS A 63 -5.52 -5.09 -16.33
N ALA A 64 -5.30 -3.80 -16.09
CA ALA A 64 -5.54 -2.69 -17.02
C ALA A 64 -7.00 -2.48 -17.48
N LYS A 65 -7.96 -3.32 -17.04
CA LYS A 65 -9.40 -3.13 -17.29
C LYS A 65 -9.99 -2.21 -16.24
N ARG A 66 -10.46 -1.04 -16.67
CA ARG A 66 -11.18 -0.08 -15.81
C ARG A 66 -12.53 -0.64 -15.40
N LEU A 67 -12.78 -0.71 -14.11
CA LEU A 67 -14.06 -1.17 -13.57
C LEU A 67 -15.13 -0.08 -13.73
N HIS A 68 -16.36 -0.50 -14.06
CA HIS A 68 -17.51 0.38 -14.15
C HIS A 68 -18.06 0.69 -12.75
N ILE A 69 -17.39 1.58 -12.03
CA ILE A 69 -17.76 2.03 -10.69
C ILE A 69 -18.11 3.52 -10.77
N ASN A 70 -19.23 3.91 -10.18
CA ASN A 70 -19.63 5.32 -10.14
C ASN A 70 -18.54 6.15 -9.43
N PRO A 71 -17.88 7.12 -10.10
CA PRO A 71 -16.80 7.90 -9.51
C PRO A 71 -17.20 8.65 -8.23
N GLU A 72 -18.48 8.98 -8.07
CA GLU A 72 -19.01 9.66 -6.88
C GLU A 72 -18.79 8.86 -5.58
N VAL A 73 -18.62 7.53 -5.65
CA VAL A 73 -18.34 6.72 -4.46
C VAL A 73 -16.96 7.02 -3.86
N PHE A 74 -16.03 7.56 -4.66
CA PHE A 74 -14.68 7.93 -4.24
C PHE A 74 -14.57 9.40 -3.86
N ARG A 75 -15.64 10.18 -4.03
CA ARG A 75 -15.59 11.63 -3.80
C ARG A 75 -15.62 11.94 -2.31
N MET A 76 -14.68 12.77 -1.86
CA MET A 76 -14.74 13.42 -0.56
C MET A 76 -15.86 14.47 -0.56
N ARG A 77 -16.76 14.39 0.41
CA ARG A 77 -17.86 15.37 0.58
C ARG A 77 -17.41 16.58 1.39
N SER A 78 -18.21 17.63 1.37
CA SER A 78 -17.93 18.90 2.08
C SER A 78 -17.92 18.75 3.60
N ASP A 79 -18.58 17.71 4.13
CA ASP A 79 -18.57 17.33 5.53
C ASP A 79 -17.40 16.39 5.90
N HIS A 80 -16.41 16.24 5.00
CA HIS A 80 -15.26 15.36 5.13
C HIS A 80 -15.61 13.86 5.24
N THR A 81 -16.82 13.47 4.78
CA THR A 81 -17.20 12.06 4.68
C THR A 81 -16.91 11.48 3.29
N GLY A 82 -16.74 10.16 3.23
CA GLY A 82 -16.38 9.47 2.00
C GLY A 82 -14.90 9.64 1.65
N GLY A 83 -14.60 9.70 0.35
CA GLY A 83 -13.21 9.81 -0.11
C GLY A 83 -12.42 8.51 -0.06
N PHE A 84 -11.10 8.66 -0.23
CA PHE A 84 -10.12 7.57 -0.15
C PHE A 84 -8.99 8.01 0.77
N VAL A 85 -8.66 7.20 1.78
CA VAL A 85 -7.70 7.53 2.83
C VAL A 85 -6.62 6.47 2.96
N PHE A 86 -5.40 6.90 3.24
CA PHE A 86 -4.33 6.00 3.65
C PHE A 86 -4.38 5.78 5.16
N ASP A 87 -4.57 4.52 5.55
CA ASP A 87 -4.63 4.07 6.93
C ASP A 87 -3.63 2.95 7.16
N THR A 88 -2.69 3.16 8.08
CA THR A 88 -1.69 2.16 8.48
C THR A 88 -2.18 1.26 9.63
N GLY A 89 -3.35 1.55 10.21
CA GLY A 89 -3.94 0.80 11.31
C GLY A 89 -4.63 -0.50 10.90
N LEU A 90 -4.83 -0.73 9.60
CA LEU A 90 -5.48 -1.92 9.08
C LEU A 90 -4.59 -2.67 8.08
N PRO A 91 -4.52 -4.02 8.17
CA PRO A 91 -3.71 -4.82 7.24
C PRO A 91 -4.40 -5.04 5.88
N TYR A 92 -5.59 -4.50 5.66
CA TYR A 92 -6.37 -4.67 4.44
C TYR A 92 -7.09 -3.38 4.03
N THR A 93 -7.31 -3.22 2.73
CA THR A 93 -8.12 -2.12 2.19
C THR A 93 -9.60 -2.38 2.44
N ILE A 94 -10.28 -1.39 3.02
CA ILE A 94 -11.74 -1.39 3.16
C ILE A 94 -12.35 -0.65 1.97
N LEU A 95 -13.31 -1.30 1.30
CA LEU A 95 -14.07 -0.71 0.20
C LEU A 95 -15.55 -0.67 0.57
N VAL A 96 -16.25 0.38 0.15
CA VAL A 96 -17.72 0.41 0.22
C VAL A 96 -18.30 -0.76 -0.58
N HIS A 97 -19.44 -1.30 -0.15
CA HIS A 97 -19.96 -2.57 -0.65
C HIS A 97 -20.10 -2.64 -2.18
N THR A 98 -20.54 -1.56 -2.83
CA THR A 98 -20.67 -1.48 -4.29
C THR A 98 -19.32 -1.64 -5.00
N THR A 99 -18.31 -0.90 -4.53
CA THR A 99 -16.93 -0.96 -5.02
C THR A 99 -16.31 -2.33 -4.74
N TYR A 100 -16.49 -2.86 -3.53
CA TYR A 100 -16.01 -4.19 -3.15
C TYR A 100 -16.56 -5.27 -4.07
N THR A 101 -17.87 -5.24 -4.35
CA THR A 101 -18.53 -6.24 -5.19
C THR A 101 -17.99 -6.22 -6.61
N ALA A 102 -17.78 -5.03 -7.19
CA ALA A 102 -17.20 -4.87 -8.52
C ALA A 102 -15.77 -5.40 -8.59
N VAL A 103 -14.92 -5.03 -7.62
CA VAL A 103 -13.53 -5.50 -7.54
C VAL A 103 -13.47 -7.01 -7.36
N ARG A 104 -14.27 -7.56 -6.42
CA ARG A 104 -14.32 -8.99 -6.16
C ARG A 104 -14.75 -9.76 -7.40
N ALA A 105 -15.78 -9.31 -8.11
CA ALA A 105 -16.26 -9.98 -9.31
C ALA A 105 -15.15 -10.10 -10.36
N GLU A 106 -14.42 -9.02 -10.61
CA GLU A 106 -13.32 -9.03 -11.58
C GLU A 106 -12.15 -9.91 -11.14
N LEU A 107 -11.76 -9.86 -9.86
CA LEU A 107 -10.69 -10.72 -9.34
C LEU A 107 -11.07 -12.19 -9.40
N VAL A 108 -12.30 -12.54 -9.03
CA VAL A 108 -12.79 -13.92 -9.13
C VAL A 108 -12.75 -14.40 -10.58
N GLN A 109 -13.23 -13.58 -11.51
CA GLN A 109 -13.18 -13.89 -12.94
C GLN A 109 -11.73 -14.11 -13.39
N TYR A 110 -10.82 -13.18 -13.07
CA TYR A 110 -9.41 -13.31 -13.41
C TYR A 110 -8.79 -14.62 -12.90
N PHE A 111 -9.03 -14.97 -11.63
CA PHE A 111 -8.47 -16.20 -11.06
C PHE A 111 -9.10 -17.47 -11.61
N THR A 112 -10.39 -17.44 -11.93
CA THR A 112 -11.06 -18.56 -12.59
C THR A 112 -10.53 -18.75 -14.01
N ASP A 113 -10.43 -17.67 -14.79
CA ASP A 113 -10.04 -17.74 -16.21
C ASP A 113 -8.56 -18.08 -16.38
N MET A 114 -7.68 -17.50 -15.55
CA MET A 114 -6.23 -17.67 -15.69
C MET A 114 -5.68 -18.91 -14.99
N TYR A 115 -6.30 -19.35 -13.88
CA TYR A 115 -5.74 -20.38 -13.01
C TYR A 115 -6.71 -21.52 -12.69
N GLY A 116 -7.96 -21.47 -13.16
CA GLY A 116 -8.99 -22.46 -12.79
C GLY A 116 -9.35 -22.42 -11.29
N LEU A 117 -9.04 -21.33 -10.59
CA LEU A 117 -9.29 -21.19 -9.16
C LEU A 117 -10.69 -20.63 -8.95
N HIS A 118 -11.50 -21.38 -8.18
CA HIS A 118 -12.86 -20.98 -7.84
C HIS A 118 -12.96 -20.52 -6.38
N PRO A 119 -13.81 -19.52 -6.09
CA PRO A 119 -14.06 -19.09 -4.72
C PRO A 119 -14.57 -20.25 -3.88
N ARG A 120 -14.08 -20.36 -2.65
CA ARG A 120 -14.63 -21.31 -1.68
C ARG A 120 -16.11 -20.96 -1.43
N PRO A 121 -17.04 -21.94 -1.49
CA PRO A 121 -18.44 -21.69 -1.18
C PRO A 121 -18.60 -21.22 0.28
N PRO A 122 -19.61 -20.40 0.58
CA PRO A 122 -19.90 -19.97 1.95
C PRO A 122 -20.08 -21.19 2.86
N GLN A 123 -19.38 -21.23 3.98
CA GLN A 123 -19.55 -22.31 4.95
C GLN A 123 -20.70 -21.98 5.91
N PRO A 124 -21.60 -22.93 6.19
CA PRO A 124 -22.64 -22.74 7.22
C PRO A 124 -21.98 -22.38 8.56
N GLY A 125 -22.37 -21.24 9.15
CA GLY A 125 -21.84 -20.77 10.44
C GLY A 125 -20.63 -19.83 10.37
N SER A 126 -20.14 -19.48 9.19
CA SER A 126 -19.03 -18.51 9.03
C SER A 126 -19.57 -17.07 9.01
N LEU A 127 -19.38 -16.31 10.09
CA LEU A 127 -19.71 -14.88 10.17
C LEU A 127 -18.73 -13.97 9.41
N THR A 128 -17.67 -14.54 8.83
CA THR A 128 -16.64 -13.80 8.10
C THR A 128 -16.99 -13.70 6.62
N CYS A 129 -17.74 -12.66 6.24
CA CYS A 129 -17.71 -12.13 4.87
C CYS A 129 -16.42 -11.31 4.63
N ALA A 130 -15.32 -11.71 5.25
CA ALA A 130 -14.02 -11.11 5.03
C ALA A 130 -13.24 -12.06 4.12
N MET A 131 -13.45 -11.95 2.80
CA MET A 131 -12.34 -12.29 1.92
C MET A 131 -11.25 -11.27 2.23
N THR A 132 -10.29 -11.67 3.05
CA THR A 132 -9.01 -11.01 3.20
C THR A 132 -8.33 -11.02 1.83
N CYS A 133 -8.58 -9.98 1.05
CA CYS A 133 -7.67 -9.65 -0.05
C CYS A 133 -6.36 -9.19 0.62
N HIS A 134 -5.42 -10.12 0.77
CA HIS A 134 -4.02 -9.76 0.88
C HIS A 134 -3.70 -8.95 -0.37
N MET A 135 -3.50 -7.65 -0.17
CA MET A 135 -3.00 -6.64 -1.11
C MET A 135 -2.78 -7.17 -2.53
N VAL A 136 -3.87 -7.28 -3.31
CA VAL A 136 -3.73 -7.34 -4.76
C VAL A 136 -3.32 -5.92 -5.15
N ILE A 137 -2.21 -5.79 -5.89
CA ILE A 137 -1.77 -4.50 -6.42
C ILE A 137 -2.90 -3.97 -7.29
N MET A 138 -3.69 -3.04 -6.74
CA MET A 138 -4.74 -2.35 -7.46
C MET A 138 -4.12 -1.07 -8.02
N ASP A 139 -4.18 -0.90 -9.33
CA ASP A 139 -3.80 0.35 -9.96
C ASP A 139 -4.92 1.37 -9.74
N PHE A 140 -4.74 2.21 -8.72
CA PHE A 140 -5.58 3.38 -8.52
C PHE A 140 -5.23 4.43 -9.57
N HIS A 141 -6.24 4.87 -10.31
CA HIS A 141 -6.10 6.03 -11.17
C HIS A 141 -6.32 7.27 -10.31
N LEU A 142 -5.21 7.92 -9.98
CA LEU A 142 -5.12 9.18 -9.24
C LEU A 142 -5.34 10.37 -10.17
#